data_AF-A0AAD5SRI3-F1
#
_entry.id   AF-A0AAD5SRI3-F1
#
_cell.length_a   1.000
_cell.length_b   1.000
_cell.length_c   1.000
_cell.angle_alpha   90.00
_cell.angle_beta   90.00
_cell.angle_gamma   90.00
#
_symmetry.space_group_name_H-M   'P 1'
#
loop_
_entity.id
_entity.type
_entity.pdbx_description
1 polymer ?
#
loop_
_entity_poly.entity_id
_entity_poly.type
_entity_poly.pdbx_seq_one_letter_code
_entity_poly.pdbx_strand_id
1 'polypeptide(L)'
;MAGFYPAQSAHSAHSIHSLDESSSSAWRSLRAKVLPLFNGEGLRASIEDVNEAVQLWLTESSTSNPTNIRLEIMELVSSGAAILAKKMVVSNDDSLLLPRLLDLWAFFFATVVPCVQGAFVPLNERLVPPVSLSSTLPSSSLSIRSMTLIAFRDQILWPLVNRVETAIPRSFLDIPDKKFPDVSSKCIQMLSVLQSVRSKQIDEKSVKCQQLLVLTRENIKVRESMKS
;
A
#
# COMPACT_ATOMS: atom_id res chain seq x y z
N MET A 1 68.65 -4.02 -6.29
CA MET A 1 68.16 -3.13 -7.36
C MET A 1 66.67 -3.35 -7.52
N ALA A 2 65.93 -2.24 -7.50
CA ALA A 2 64.47 -2.17 -7.52
C ALA A 2 63.88 -2.48 -8.92
N GLY A 3 62.59 -2.84 -8.97
CA GLY A 3 61.83 -3.01 -10.21
C GLY A 3 60.58 -3.89 -10.03
N PHE A 4 59.57 -3.45 -9.28
CA PHE A 4 58.28 -2.97 -9.80
C PHE A 4 57.37 -4.05 -10.42
N TYR A 5 56.48 -4.62 -9.59
CA TYR A 5 55.20 -5.19 -10.01
C TYR A 5 54.15 -4.07 -10.02
N PRO A 6 53.34 -3.89 -11.07
CA PRO A 6 52.15 -3.05 -10.98
C PRO A 6 51.00 -3.82 -10.33
N ALA A 7 50.60 -3.38 -9.14
CA ALA A 7 49.33 -3.73 -8.54
C ALA A 7 48.22 -2.97 -9.26
N GLN A 8 47.40 -3.66 -10.06
CA GLN A 8 46.10 -3.13 -10.50
C GLN A 8 45.04 -3.52 -9.46
N SER A 9 44.81 -2.62 -8.51
CA SER A 9 43.49 -2.48 -7.91
C SER A 9 42.66 -1.61 -8.84
N ALA A 10 41.64 -2.20 -9.46
CA ALA A 10 40.53 -1.46 -10.03
C ALA A 10 39.26 -1.98 -9.36
N HIS A 11 38.67 -1.09 -8.57
CA HIS A 11 37.44 -1.26 -7.83
C HIS A 11 36.31 -1.76 -8.75
N SER A 12 35.81 -2.98 -8.51
CA SER A 12 34.46 -3.34 -8.90
C SER A 12 33.50 -2.60 -7.97
N ALA A 13 33.27 -1.32 -8.27
CA ALA A 13 32.16 -0.58 -7.72
C ALA A 13 30.88 -1.28 -8.19
N HIS A 14 30.15 -1.86 -7.23
CA HIS A 14 28.83 -2.42 -7.42
C HIS A 14 27.96 -1.44 -8.22
N SER A 15 27.57 -1.86 -9.42
CA SER A 15 26.62 -1.14 -10.25
C SER A 15 25.23 -1.29 -9.62
N ILE A 16 24.88 -0.35 -8.73
CA ILE A 16 23.51 -0.18 -8.18
C ILE A 16 22.73 0.76 -9.11
N HIS A 17 22.82 0.58 -10.43
CA HIS A 17 22.17 1.47 -11.40
C HIS A 17 21.62 0.76 -12.64
N SER A 18 20.95 -0.38 -12.47
CA SER A 18 20.40 -1.14 -13.62
C SER A 18 18.96 -1.63 -13.49
N LEU A 19 18.15 -1.04 -12.59
CA LEU A 19 16.72 -1.34 -12.52
C LEU A 19 15.82 -0.27 -13.16
N ASP A 20 16.35 0.92 -13.47
CA ASP A 20 15.56 2.01 -14.05
C ASP A 20 15.54 2.01 -15.58
N GLU A 21 16.44 1.29 -16.27
CA GLU A 21 16.50 1.28 -17.74
C GLU A 21 15.55 0.28 -18.42
N SER A 22 15.00 -0.71 -17.71
CA SER A 22 14.21 -1.80 -18.33
C SER A 22 12.68 -1.62 -18.31
N SER A 23 12.16 -0.58 -17.64
CA SER A 23 10.72 -0.29 -17.68
C SER A 23 10.28 0.16 -19.08
N SER A 24 9.12 -0.26 -19.56
CA SER A 24 8.60 0.23 -20.84
C SER A 24 8.26 1.72 -20.77
N SER A 25 8.27 2.40 -21.92
CA SER A 25 7.87 3.82 -21.99
C SER A 25 6.42 4.02 -21.51
N ALA A 26 5.53 3.07 -21.85
CA ALA A 26 4.16 3.04 -21.37
C ALA A 26 4.05 2.89 -19.85
N TRP A 27 4.88 2.04 -19.21
CA TRP A 27 4.86 1.91 -17.75
C TRP A 27 5.22 3.23 -17.05
N ARG A 28 6.29 3.91 -17.51
CA ARG A 28 6.67 5.21 -16.94
C ARG A 28 5.56 6.26 -17.11
N SER A 29 4.93 6.29 -18.28
CA SER A 29 3.78 7.17 -18.57
C SER A 29 2.59 6.88 -17.64
N LEU A 30 2.26 5.60 -17.43
CA LEU A 30 1.20 5.19 -16.52
C LEU A 30 1.50 5.60 -15.07
N ARG A 31 2.73 5.37 -14.57
CA ARG A 31 3.16 5.79 -13.23
C ARG A 31 2.98 7.29 -13.03
N ALA A 32 3.39 8.10 -14.01
CA ALA A 32 3.27 9.56 -13.95
C ALA A 32 1.80 10.03 -13.86
N LYS A 33 0.85 9.27 -14.45
CA LYS A 33 -0.58 9.57 -14.36
C LYS A 33 -1.19 9.18 -13.00
N VAL A 34 -0.72 8.09 -12.39
CA VAL A 34 -1.31 7.51 -11.18
C VAL A 34 -0.69 8.03 -9.88
N LEU A 35 0.63 8.24 -9.82
CA LEU A 35 1.31 8.62 -8.57
C LEU A 35 0.77 9.90 -7.90
N PRO A 36 0.38 10.95 -8.63
CA PRO A 36 -0.18 12.17 -8.02
C PRO A 36 -1.46 11.95 -7.20
N LEU A 37 -2.22 10.87 -7.46
CA LEU A 37 -3.35 10.45 -6.64
C LEU A 37 -2.95 10.26 -5.18
N PHE A 38 -1.77 9.67 -4.95
CA PHE A 38 -1.21 9.44 -3.62
C PHE A 38 -0.66 10.73 -2.99
N ASN A 39 -0.64 11.86 -3.69
CA ASN A 39 -0.42 13.16 -3.06
C ASN A 39 -1.72 13.91 -2.75
N GLY A 40 -2.88 13.35 -3.09
CA GLY A 40 -4.17 14.04 -2.99
C GLY A 40 -4.45 14.98 -4.16
N GLU A 41 -3.67 14.91 -5.24
CA GLU A 41 -3.86 15.72 -6.45
C GLU A 41 -4.84 15.08 -7.45
N GLY A 42 -5.29 13.85 -7.17
CA GLY A 42 -6.07 13.05 -8.11
C GLY A 42 -5.21 12.42 -9.22
N LEU A 43 -5.87 11.77 -10.18
CA LEU A 43 -5.21 11.28 -11.40
C LEU A 43 -4.85 12.47 -12.29
N ARG A 44 -3.71 12.42 -13.00
CA ARG A 44 -3.31 13.48 -13.94
C ARG A 44 -4.02 13.42 -15.30
N ALA A 45 -4.85 12.41 -15.52
CA ALA A 45 -5.67 12.23 -16.72
C ALA A 45 -7.04 11.64 -16.32
N SER A 46 -7.96 11.54 -17.28
CA SER A 46 -9.24 10.86 -17.03
C SER A 46 -9.01 9.38 -16.69
N ILE A 47 -10.00 8.73 -16.07
CA ILE A 47 -9.87 7.31 -15.73
C ILE A 47 -9.77 6.46 -17.01
N GLU A 48 -10.47 6.87 -18.07
CA GLU A 48 -10.45 6.27 -19.40
C GLU A 48 -9.06 6.38 -20.04
N ASP A 49 -8.43 7.56 -20.03
CA ASP A 49 -7.06 7.73 -20.54
C ASP A 49 -6.04 6.89 -19.75
N VAL A 50 -6.26 6.72 -18.45
CA VAL A 50 -5.43 5.85 -17.61
C VAL A 50 -5.66 4.38 -17.96
N ASN A 51 -6.89 3.99 -18.25
CA ASN A 51 -7.21 2.64 -18.72
C ASN A 51 -6.56 2.34 -20.08
N GLU A 52 -6.60 3.27 -21.02
CA GLU A 52 -5.87 3.16 -22.30
C GLU A 52 -4.36 3.03 -22.07
N ALA A 53 -3.79 3.81 -21.15
CA ALA A 53 -2.38 3.69 -20.78
C ALA A 53 -2.05 2.32 -20.17
N VAL A 54 -2.97 1.72 -19.39
CA VAL A 54 -2.83 0.34 -18.89
C VAL A 54 -2.86 -0.65 -20.06
N GLN A 55 -3.79 -0.53 -21.01
CA GLN A 55 -3.84 -1.42 -22.18
C GLN A 55 -2.57 -1.34 -23.03
N LEU A 56 -2.06 -0.13 -23.25
CA LEU A 56 -0.81 0.09 -23.96
C LEU A 56 0.37 -0.53 -23.20
N TRP A 57 0.48 -0.27 -21.89
CA TRP A 57 1.51 -0.90 -21.04
C TRP A 57 1.42 -2.42 -21.11
N LEU A 58 0.23 -3.00 -21.05
CA LEU A 58 -0.01 -4.43 -21.18
C LEU A 58 0.38 -5.00 -22.55
N THR A 59 0.36 -4.18 -23.61
CA THR A 59 0.73 -4.58 -24.97
C THR A 59 2.22 -4.43 -25.23
N GLU A 60 2.82 -3.32 -24.79
CA GLU A 60 4.27 -3.04 -24.92
C GLU A 60 5.12 -3.93 -24.03
N SER A 61 4.58 -4.25 -22.85
CA SER A 61 5.25 -5.10 -21.91
C SER A 61 5.54 -6.45 -22.56
N SER A 62 6.83 -6.71 -22.83
CA SER A 62 7.34 -8.05 -23.18
C SER A 62 7.07 -9.08 -22.06
N THR A 63 6.48 -8.63 -20.95
CA THR A 63 6.07 -9.41 -19.79
C THR A 63 4.69 -10.03 -19.99
N SER A 64 4.60 -11.02 -20.87
CA SER A 64 3.52 -12.03 -20.84
C SER A 64 3.51 -12.86 -19.53
N ASN A 65 4.34 -12.50 -18.54
CA ASN A 65 4.46 -13.17 -17.25
C ASN A 65 3.68 -12.39 -16.17
N PRO A 66 2.59 -12.98 -15.64
CA PRO A 66 1.79 -12.39 -14.55
C PRO A 66 2.59 -11.97 -13.31
N THR A 67 3.75 -12.60 -13.07
CA THR A 67 4.63 -12.26 -11.94
C THR A 67 5.21 -10.85 -12.08
N ASN A 68 5.62 -10.44 -13.28
CA ASN A 68 6.24 -9.14 -13.51
C ASN A 68 5.20 -8.02 -13.41
N ILE A 69 4.01 -8.23 -13.99
CA ILE A 69 2.85 -7.33 -13.86
C ILE A 69 2.52 -7.09 -12.38
N ARG A 70 2.47 -8.17 -11.57
CA ARG A 70 2.23 -8.06 -10.13
C ARG A 70 3.30 -7.21 -9.44
N LEU A 71 4.58 -7.42 -9.75
CA LEU A 71 5.68 -6.68 -9.15
C LEU A 71 5.65 -5.20 -9.50
N GLU A 72 5.41 -4.85 -10.76
CA GLU A 72 5.27 -3.46 -11.22
C GLU A 72 4.13 -2.75 -10.49
N ILE A 73 2.95 -3.38 -10.39
CA ILE A 73 1.82 -2.78 -9.66
C ILE A 73 2.14 -2.64 -8.17
N MET A 74 2.72 -3.67 -7.54
CA MET A 74 3.14 -3.59 -6.13
C MET A 74 4.15 -2.46 -5.89
N GLU A 75 5.09 -2.25 -6.81
CA GLU A 75 6.05 -1.15 -6.76
C GLU A 75 5.34 0.21 -6.89
N LEU A 76 4.41 0.36 -7.84
CA LEU A 76 3.63 1.58 -8.03
C LEU A 76 2.84 1.94 -6.77
N VAL A 77 2.04 1.01 -6.23
CA VAL A 77 1.21 1.29 -5.05
C VAL A 77 2.06 1.47 -3.79
N SER A 78 3.19 0.77 -3.67
CA SER A 78 4.13 0.97 -2.55
C SER A 78 4.81 2.33 -2.62
N SER A 79 5.25 2.75 -3.81
CA SER A 79 5.83 4.08 -4.04
C SER A 79 4.81 5.18 -3.70
N GLY A 80 3.57 5.02 -4.15
CA GLY A 80 2.47 5.90 -3.81
C GLY A 80 2.20 5.95 -2.30
N ALA A 81 2.07 4.80 -1.64
CA ALA A 81 1.84 4.75 -0.20
C ALA A 81 3.01 5.36 0.60
N ALA A 82 4.25 5.24 0.12
CA ALA A 82 5.41 5.90 0.72
C ALA A 82 5.35 7.44 0.58
N ILE A 83 4.78 7.99 -0.50
CA ILE A 83 4.51 9.43 -0.63
C ILE A 83 3.54 9.88 0.47
N LEU A 84 2.46 9.13 0.70
CA LEU A 84 1.52 9.41 1.79
C LEU A 84 2.18 9.27 3.17
N ALA A 85 3.03 8.26 3.37
CA ALA A 85 3.72 8.02 4.63
C ALA A 85 4.57 9.22 5.06
N LYS A 86 5.17 9.96 4.12
CA LYS A 86 5.92 11.20 4.42
C LYS A 86 5.05 12.25 5.12
N LYS A 87 3.73 12.25 4.87
CA LYS A 87 2.78 13.14 5.56
C LYS A 87 2.53 12.74 7.02
N MET A 88 2.89 11.51 7.43
CA MET A 88 2.79 11.04 8.83
C MET A 88 4.05 11.32 9.65
N VAL A 89 5.23 11.28 9.03
CA VAL A 89 6.54 11.42 9.71
C VAL A 89 6.71 12.75 10.44
N VAL A 90 5.98 13.79 10.03
CA VAL A 90 6.10 15.15 10.60
C VAL A 90 5.52 15.27 12.02
N SER A 91 4.75 14.28 12.51
CA SER A 91 4.14 14.34 13.85
C SER A 91 4.89 13.48 14.86
N ASN A 92 5.78 14.10 15.66
CA ASN A 92 6.34 13.48 16.87
C ASN A 92 5.35 13.46 18.05
N ASP A 93 4.20 14.12 17.90
CA ASP A 93 3.13 14.12 18.90
C ASP A 93 2.30 12.84 18.77
N ASP A 94 2.41 11.97 19.78
CA ASP A 94 1.66 10.70 19.86
C ASP A 94 0.15 10.92 20.10
N SER A 95 -0.28 12.07 20.63
CA SER A 95 -1.70 12.38 20.83
C SER A 95 -2.44 12.61 19.50
N LEU A 96 -1.73 13.12 18.49
CA LEU A 96 -2.25 13.37 17.15
C LEU A 96 -2.02 12.20 16.18
N LEU A 97 -1.22 11.20 16.58
CA LEU A 97 -0.83 10.07 15.74
C LEU A 97 -2.06 9.30 15.23
N LEU A 98 -2.92 8.88 16.15
CA LEU A 98 -4.07 8.03 15.81
C LEU A 98 -5.12 8.79 14.97
N PRO A 99 -5.58 10.01 15.34
CA PRO A 99 -6.51 10.77 14.51
C PRO A 99 -5.99 10.96 13.08
N ARG A 100 -4.72 11.36 12.92
CA ARG A 100 -4.11 11.60 11.61
C ARG A 100 -3.99 10.33 10.77
N LEU A 101 -3.67 9.20 11.41
CA LEU A 101 -3.64 7.89 10.75
C LEU A 101 -5.02 7.51 10.22
N LEU A 102 -6.08 7.77 11.00
CA LEU A 102 -7.46 7.44 10.61
C LEU A 102 -7.99 8.35 9.51
N ASP A 103 -7.62 9.63 9.51
CA ASP A 103 -7.93 10.55 8.40
C ASP A 103 -7.25 10.10 7.11
N LEU A 104 -5.98 9.70 7.20
CA LEU A 104 -5.23 9.16 6.08
C LEU A 104 -5.84 7.84 5.58
N TRP A 105 -6.26 6.96 6.48
CA TRP A 105 -7.00 5.75 6.14
C TRP A 105 -8.31 6.06 5.41
N ALA A 106 -9.10 7.02 5.91
CA ALA A 106 -10.37 7.40 5.29
C ALA A 106 -10.17 7.89 3.85
N PHE A 107 -9.21 8.79 3.62
CA PHE A 107 -8.83 9.22 2.27
C PHE A 107 -8.37 8.05 1.40
N PHE A 108 -7.46 7.23 1.92
CA PHE A 108 -6.90 6.11 1.17
C PHE A 108 -7.97 5.09 0.76
N PHE A 109 -8.83 4.70 1.69
CA PHE A 109 -9.84 3.67 1.47
C PHE A 109 -11.01 4.16 0.60
N ALA A 110 -11.41 5.43 0.72
CA ALA A 110 -12.53 5.99 -0.03
C ALA A 110 -12.14 6.56 -1.41
N THR A 111 -10.88 6.97 -1.58
CA THR A 111 -10.42 7.63 -2.82
C THR A 111 -9.36 6.80 -3.53
N VAL A 112 -8.22 6.56 -2.87
CA VAL A 112 -7.07 5.92 -3.53
C VAL A 112 -7.40 4.50 -3.97
N VAL A 113 -7.97 3.68 -3.09
CA VAL A 113 -8.29 2.29 -3.40
C VAL A 113 -9.28 2.19 -4.59
N PRO A 114 -10.45 2.88 -4.59
CA PRO A 114 -11.35 2.85 -5.73
C PRO A 114 -10.74 3.38 -7.03
N CYS A 115 -9.98 4.48 -6.99
CA CYS A 115 -9.33 5.03 -8.17
C CYS A 115 -8.28 4.08 -8.76
N VAL A 116 -7.46 3.44 -7.93
CA VAL A 116 -6.48 2.44 -8.39
C VAL A 116 -7.21 1.20 -8.93
N GLN A 117 -8.31 0.75 -8.30
CA GLN A 117 -9.13 -0.33 -8.86
C GLN A 117 -9.69 0.04 -10.24
N GLY A 118 -10.22 1.25 -10.40
CA GLY A 118 -10.73 1.77 -11.67
C GLY A 118 -9.65 1.87 -12.75
N ALA A 119 -8.46 2.37 -12.39
CA ALA A 119 -7.33 2.54 -13.31
C ALA A 119 -6.87 1.20 -13.92
N PHE A 120 -6.96 0.11 -13.16
CA PHE A 120 -6.48 -1.21 -13.56
C PHE A 120 -7.61 -2.18 -13.97
N VAL A 121 -8.82 -1.68 -14.27
CA VAL A 121 -9.92 -2.52 -14.82
C VAL A 121 -9.49 -3.33 -16.06
N PRO A 122 -8.78 -2.75 -17.06
CA PRO A 122 -8.39 -3.49 -18.26
C PRO A 122 -7.50 -4.72 -17.98
N LEU A 123 -6.73 -4.69 -16.89
CA LEU A 123 -5.95 -5.85 -16.46
C LEU A 123 -6.85 -7.00 -16.00
N ASN A 124 -7.89 -6.70 -15.23
CA ASN A 124 -8.84 -7.72 -14.76
C ASN A 124 -9.58 -8.36 -15.93
N GLU A 125 -9.98 -7.56 -16.92
CA GLU A 125 -10.64 -8.04 -18.14
C GLU A 125 -9.74 -8.96 -18.98
N ARG A 126 -8.43 -8.66 -19.06
CA ARG A 126 -7.46 -9.52 -19.75
C ARG A 126 -7.21 -10.84 -19.01
N LEU A 127 -7.27 -10.83 -17.68
CA LEU A 127 -7.02 -12.02 -16.83
C LEU A 127 -8.25 -12.92 -16.67
N VAL A 128 -9.46 -12.41 -16.93
CA VAL A 128 -10.69 -13.20 -17.02
C VAL A 128 -10.86 -13.63 -18.48
N PRO A 129 -10.64 -14.91 -18.83
CA PRO A 129 -10.85 -15.35 -20.21
C PRO A 129 -12.32 -15.13 -20.61
N PRO A 130 -12.61 -14.80 -21.89
CA PRO A 130 -13.98 -14.80 -22.39
C PRO A 130 -14.59 -16.19 -22.12
N VAL A 131 -15.86 -16.21 -21.71
CA VAL A 131 -16.63 -17.30 -21.08
C VAL A 131 -16.82 -18.54 -21.97
N SER A 132 -15.73 -19.11 -22.47
CA SER A 132 -15.70 -20.34 -23.25
C SER A 132 -14.63 -21.25 -22.69
N LEU A 133 -15.08 -22.24 -21.90
CA LEU A 133 -14.36 -23.45 -21.53
C LEU A 133 -13.20 -23.28 -20.53
N SER A 134 -13.50 -23.09 -19.24
CA SER A 134 -12.90 -23.86 -18.13
C SER A 134 -13.15 -23.17 -16.79
N SER A 135 -14.19 -23.64 -16.09
CA SER A 135 -14.23 -23.59 -14.63
C SER A 135 -13.26 -24.68 -14.12
N THR A 136 -12.15 -24.32 -13.47
CA THR A 136 -11.46 -25.10 -12.40
C THR A 136 -10.05 -24.64 -12.03
N LEU A 137 -9.46 -23.59 -12.61
CA LEU A 137 -8.16 -23.10 -12.12
C LEU A 137 -8.34 -22.07 -10.99
N PRO A 138 -7.60 -22.19 -9.87
CA PRO A 138 -7.51 -21.10 -8.92
C PRO A 138 -6.78 -19.98 -9.66
N SER A 139 -7.52 -18.99 -10.13
CA SER A 139 -6.91 -17.72 -10.52
C SER A 139 -6.07 -17.32 -9.31
N SER A 140 -4.75 -17.29 -9.47
CA SER A 140 -3.87 -16.54 -8.58
C SER A 140 -4.24 -15.08 -8.81
N SER A 141 -5.41 -14.71 -8.27
CA SER A 141 -6.14 -13.52 -8.67
C SER A 141 -5.28 -12.35 -8.27
N LEU A 142 -4.79 -11.63 -9.27
CA LEU A 142 -4.04 -10.41 -9.08
C LEU A 142 -5.03 -9.38 -8.53
N SER A 143 -5.20 -9.37 -7.21
CA SER A 143 -6.15 -8.49 -6.54
C SER A 143 -5.50 -7.11 -6.37
N ILE A 144 -5.80 -6.20 -7.30
CA ILE A 144 -5.41 -4.78 -7.25
C ILE A 144 -5.74 -4.17 -5.89
N ARG A 145 -6.95 -4.47 -5.39
CA ARG A 145 -7.41 -4.02 -4.08
C ARG A 145 -6.50 -4.53 -2.97
N SER A 146 -6.20 -5.83 -2.95
CA SER A 146 -5.35 -6.41 -1.91
C SER A 146 -3.94 -5.84 -1.95
N MET A 147 -3.33 -5.67 -3.12
CA MET A 147 -1.99 -5.08 -3.25
C MET A 147 -1.96 -3.63 -2.76
N THR A 148 -3.00 -2.85 -3.07
CA THR A 148 -3.12 -1.46 -2.62
C THR A 148 -3.27 -1.38 -1.10
N LEU A 149 -4.09 -2.26 -0.50
CA LEU A 149 -4.23 -2.35 0.96
C LEU A 149 -2.94 -2.81 1.65
N ILE A 150 -2.22 -3.77 1.06
CA ILE A 150 -0.91 -4.20 1.54
C ILE A 150 0.09 -3.04 1.51
N ALA A 151 0.06 -2.19 0.49
CA ALA A 151 0.93 -1.02 0.42
C ALA A 151 0.67 -0.04 1.57
N PHE A 152 -0.60 0.24 1.92
CA PHE A 152 -0.92 1.05 3.09
C PHE A 152 -0.36 0.42 4.38
N ARG A 153 -0.63 -0.87 4.58
CA ARG A 153 -0.16 -1.60 5.77
C ARG A 153 1.36 -1.53 5.89
N ASP A 154 2.07 -1.81 4.80
CA ASP A 154 3.51 -2.02 4.82
C ASP A 154 4.30 -0.71 4.82
N GLN A 155 3.80 0.35 4.16
CA GLN A 155 4.51 1.62 4.01
C GLN A 155 4.07 2.68 5.04
N ILE A 156 2.84 2.60 5.57
CA ILE A 156 2.29 3.61 6.47
C ILE A 156 2.12 3.06 7.88
N LEU A 157 1.34 1.98 8.06
CA LEU A 157 1.03 1.46 9.39
C LEU A 157 2.23 0.78 10.04
N TRP A 158 2.93 -0.08 9.30
CA TRP A 158 4.01 -0.92 9.83
C TRP A 158 5.15 -0.11 10.47
N PRO A 159 5.67 0.97 9.86
CA PRO A 159 6.67 1.82 10.51
C PRO A 159 6.18 2.49 11.80
N LEU A 160 4.86 2.65 11.98
CA LEU A 160 4.24 3.34 13.11
C LEU A 160 3.72 2.37 14.18
N VAL A 161 3.86 1.07 13.99
CA VAL A 161 3.09 0.05 14.72
C VAL A 161 3.26 0.10 16.23
N ASN A 162 4.50 0.25 16.72
CA ASN A 162 4.79 0.33 18.16
C ASN A 162 4.24 1.62 18.78
N ARG A 163 4.29 2.73 18.02
CA ARG A 163 3.74 4.01 18.46
C ARG A 163 2.22 3.96 18.52
N VAL A 164 1.57 3.36 17.52
CA VAL A 164 0.12 3.16 17.50
C VAL A 164 -0.33 2.27 18.66
N GLU A 165 0.38 1.17 18.92
CA GLU A 165 0.12 0.29 20.06
C GLU A 165 0.15 1.05 21.39
N THR A 166 1.13 1.94 21.57
CA THR A 166 1.26 2.77 22.77
C THR A 166 0.22 3.91 22.82
N ALA A 167 -0.15 4.45 21.66
CA ALA A 167 -1.06 5.60 21.56
C ALA A 167 -2.53 5.22 21.72
N ILE A 168 -2.94 4.00 21.36
CA ILE A 168 -4.36 3.56 21.43
C ILE A 168 -4.95 3.77 22.83
N PRO A 169 -4.38 3.25 23.93
CA PRO A 169 -4.99 3.38 25.25
C PRO A 169 -5.18 4.85 25.67
N ARG A 170 -4.16 5.69 25.45
CA ARG A 170 -4.20 7.12 25.80
C ARG A 170 -5.20 7.89 24.95
N SER A 171 -5.11 7.74 23.62
CA SER A 171 -6.00 8.40 22.67
C SER A 171 -7.46 8.05 22.95
N PHE A 172 -7.75 6.78 23.26
CA PHE A 172 -9.10 6.31 23.54
C PHE A 172 -9.64 6.83 24.87
N LEU A 173 -8.83 7.36 25.78
CA LEU A 173 -9.32 8.07 26.96
C LEU A 173 -9.56 9.55 26.63
N ASP A 174 -8.65 10.17 25.89
CA ASP A 174 -8.66 11.62 25.62
C ASP A 174 -9.72 12.06 24.58
N ILE A 175 -10.15 11.16 23.69
CA ILE A 175 -11.15 11.49 22.66
C ILE A 175 -12.48 11.89 23.33
N PRO A 176 -13.12 13.02 22.94
CA PRO A 176 -14.44 13.41 23.45
C PRO A 176 -15.53 12.37 23.14
N ASP A 177 -16.48 12.19 24.06
CA ASP A 177 -17.55 11.19 23.94
C ASP A 177 -18.33 11.26 22.63
N LYS A 178 -18.62 12.48 22.15
CA LYS A 178 -19.33 12.70 20.89
C LYS A 178 -18.56 12.15 19.67
N LYS A 179 -17.22 12.15 19.72
CA LYS A 179 -16.35 11.70 18.62
C LYS A 179 -15.95 10.24 18.74
N PHE A 180 -16.02 9.68 19.95
CA PHE A 180 -15.52 8.33 20.24
C PHE A 180 -16.09 7.23 19.33
N PRO A 181 -17.40 7.13 19.06
CA PRO A 181 -17.96 6.08 18.20
C PRO A 181 -17.42 6.12 16.76
N ASP A 182 -17.23 7.31 16.20
CA ASP A 182 -16.68 7.48 14.85
C ASP A 182 -15.20 7.05 14.80
N VAL A 183 -14.41 7.49 15.78
CA VAL A 183 -12.97 7.15 15.84
C VAL A 183 -12.76 5.65 16.08
N SER A 184 -13.50 5.05 17.02
CA SER A 184 -13.35 3.64 17.36
C SER A 184 -13.81 2.73 16.22
N SER A 185 -14.92 3.05 15.55
CA SER A 185 -15.41 2.29 14.40
C SER A 185 -14.46 2.35 13.20
N LYS A 186 -13.90 3.54 12.88
CA LYS A 186 -12.86 3.69 11.85
C LYS A 186 -11.61 2.89 12.18
N CYS A 187 -11.16 2.91 13.43
CA CYS A 187 -10.00 2.14 13.87
C CYS A 187 -10.23 0.63 13.73
N ILE A 188 -11.38 0.12 14.17
CA ILE A 188 -11.78 -1.27 13.98
C ILE A 188 -11.84 -1.62 12.50
N GLN A 189 -12.48 -0.78 11.67
CA GLN A 189 -12.60 -1.01 10.23
C GLN A 189 -11.23 -1.13 9.58
N MET A 190 -10.34 -0.16 9.83
CA MET A 190 -8.98 -0.16 9.30
C MET A 190 -8.26 -1.45 9.65
N LEU A 191 -8.16 -1.78 10.94
CA LEU A 191 -7.40 -2.93 11.40
C LEU A 191 -8.02 -4.26 10.93
N SER A 192 -9.35 -4.34 10.85
CA SER A 192 -10.06 -5.51 10.33
C SER A 192 -9.78 -5.77 8.85
N VAL A 193 -9.71 -4.71 8.04
CA VAL A 193 -9.37 -4.82 6.61
C VAL A 193 -7.89 -5.13 6.41
N LEU A 194 -6.99 -4.49 7.18
CA LEU A 194 -5.54 -4.68 7.01
C LEU A 194 -5.06 -6.05 7.52
N GLN A 195 -5.71 -6.64 8.53
CA GLN A 195 -5.39 -8.01 8.93
C GLN A 195 -5.83 -9.04 7.89
N SER A 196 -6.87 -8.76 7.08
CA SER A 196 -7.43 -9.76 6.16
C SER A 196 -6.61 -9.94 4.89
N VAL A 197 -5.76 -8.97 4.55
CA VAL A 197 -4.86 -9.04 3.41
C VAL A 197 -3.53 -9.69 3.80
N ARG A 198 -2.95 -10.50 2.90
CA ARG A 198 -1.67 -11.18 3.12
C ARG A 198 -0.76 -11.02 1.91
N SER A 199 0.51 -10.70 2.14
CA SER A 199 1.54 -10.68 1.11
C SER A 199 2.27 -12.03 0.96
N LYS A 200 2.22 -12.86 2.01
CA LYS A 200 2.84 -14.18 2.11
C LYS A 200 1.95 -15.12 2.93
N GLN A 201 2.20 -16.44 2.86
CA GLN A 201 1.43 -17.44 3.62
C GLN A 201 1.49 -17.18 5.13
N ILE A 202 2.68 -16.84 5.64
CA ILE A 202 2.89 -16.33 6.99
C ILE A 202 3.22 -14.85 6.85
N ASP A 203 2.35 -14.00 7.38
CA ASP A 203 2.46 -12.55 7.25
C ASP A 203 2.41 -11.91 8.65
N GLU A 204 3.58 -11.66 9.22
CA GLU A 204 3.76 -11.05 10.54
C GLU A 204 3.05 -9.68 10.65
N LYS A 205 2.94 -8.94 9.55
CA LYS A 205 2.30 -7.62 9.53
C LYS A 205 0.78 -7.75 9.64
N SER A 206 0.20 -8.77 9.00
CA SER A 206 -1.21 -9.15 9.19
C SER A 206 -1.49 -9.58 10.63
N VAL A 207 -0.63 -10.41 11.23
CA VAL A 207 -0.74 -10.83 12.64
C VAL A 207 -0.65 -9.64 13.58
N LYS A 208 0.27 -8.70 13.34
CA LYS A 208 0.38 -7.50 14.18
C LYS A 208 -0.84 -6.58 14.05
N CYS A 209 -1.47 -6.48 12.87
CA CYS A 209 -2.76 -5.78 12.71
C CYS A 209 -3.87 -6.46 13.54
N GLN A 210 -3.89 -7.80 13.58
CA GLN A 210 -4.83 -8.54 14.42
C GLN A 210 -4.62 -8.25 15.92
N GLN A 211 -3.37 -8.17 16.38
CA GLN A 211 -3.04 -7.82 17.76
C GLN A 211 -3.52 -6.40 18.11
N LEU A 212 -3.25 -5.41 17.24
CA LEU A 212 -3.78 -4.05 17.42
C LEU A 212 -5.31 -4.01 17.45
N LEU A 213 -5.99 -4.85 16.65
CA LEU A 213 -7.45 -4.93 16.63
C LEU A 213 -8.01 -5.47 17.95
N VAL A 214 -7.35 -6.47 18.54
CA VAL A 214 -7.70 -6.97 19.88
C VAL A 214 -7.52 -5.87 20.92
N LEU A 215 -6.36 -5.22 20.96
CA LEU A 215 -6.07 -4.10 21.85
C LEU A 215 -7.11 -2.98 21.73
N THR A 216 -7.50 -2.64 20.51
CA THR A 216 -8.53 -1.62 20.23
C THR A 216 -9.87 -2.02 20.85
N ARG A 217 -10.30 -3.26 20.66
CA ARG A 217 -11.57 -3.77 21.22
C ARG A 217 -11.56 -3.80 22.74
N GLU A 218 -10.43 -4.16 23.35
CA GLU A 218 -10.27 -4.14 24.81
C GLU A 218 -10.39 -2.73 25.37
N ASN A 219 -9.73 -1.74 24.77
CA ASN A 219 -9.81 -0.34 25.22
C ASN A 219 -11.20 0.27 25.05
N ILE A 220 -11.97 -0.15 24.04
CA ILE A 220 -13.38 0.24 23.91
C ILE A 220 -14.20 -0.29 25.09
N LYS A 221 -14.06 -1.58 25.43
CA LYS A 221 -14.76 -2.19 26.57
C LYS A 221 -14.40 -1.53 27.90
N VAL A 222 -13.11 -1.24 28.12
CA VAL A 222 -12.65 -0.53 29.31
C VAL A 222 -13.33 0.84 29.41
N ARG A 223 -13.33 1.63 28.33
CA ARG A 223 -13.99 2.93 28.32
C ARG A 223 -15.50 2.83 28.58
N GLU A 224 -16.18 1.84 27.99
CA GLU A 224 -17.61 1.61 28.23
C GLU A 224 -17.91 1.26 29.69
N SER A 225 -17.06 0.43 30.33
CA SER A 225 -17.20 0.11 31.75
C SER A 225 -16.99 1.29 32.69
N MET A 226 -16.20 2.30 32.30
CA MET A 226 -16.00 3.54 33.09
C MET A 226 -17.23 4.47 33.06
N LYS A 227 -18.18 4.23 32.15
CA LYS A 227 -19.41 5.02 32.01
C LYS A 227 -20.63 4.36 32.66
N SER A 228 -20.52 3.09 33.03
CA SER A 228 -21.56 2.32 33.72
C SER A 228 -21.47 2.50 35.23
#